data_AF-A0A5J4XF54-F1
#
_entry.id   AF-A0A5J4XF54-F1
#
_cell.length_a   1.000
_cell.length_b   1.000
_cell.length_c   1.000
_cell.angle_alpha   90.00
_cell.angle_beta   90.00
_cell.angle_gamma   90.00
#
_symmetry.space_group_name_H-M   'P 1'
#
loop_
_entity.id
_entity.type
_entity.pdbx_description
1 polymer ?
#
loop_
_entity_poly.entity_id
_entity_poly.type
_entity_poly.pdbx_seq_one_letter_code
_entity_poly.pdbx_strand_id
1 'polypeptide(L)'
;MEAQGIDDTAFNSIMKCDVDIRKDLYGNVVLSGGTTMFPGIADRMYKEITAHAPSSMKVIVDDIVCADHRHGSIALHMQFADMFIVALPSVWTAVPQVKVVAPPERKYSVWIGGSILASLSTFQQMWIAKSEYDESGPSIVHRKCF
;
A
#
# COMPACT_ATOMS: atom_id res chain seq x y z
N MET A 1 -5.06 -27.41 11.13
CA MET A 1 -5.67 -26.06 11.20
C MET A 1 -5.98 -25.68 9.77
N GLU A 2 -7.25 -25.67 9.37
CA GLU A 2 -7.65 -25.29 8.02
C GLU A 2 -7.78 -23.76 7.98
N ALA A 3 -6.98 -23.10 7.14
CA ALA A 3 -7.04 -21.67 6.91
C ALA A 3 -7.63 -21.43 5.52
N GLN A 4 -8.49 -20.42 5.40
CA GLN A 4 -9.05 -20.00 4.11
C GLN A 4 -7.97 -19.43 3.19
N GLY A 5 -8.26 -19.37 1.89
CA GLY A 5 -7.41 -18.69 0.92
C GLY A 5 -7.18 -17.22 1.30
N ILE A 6 -6.06 -16.65 0.81
CA ILE A 6 -5.75 -15.23 1.05
C ILE A 6 -6.78 -14.32 0.39
N ASP A 7 -7.36 -14.76 -0.72
CA ASP A 7 -8.45 -14.11 -1.45
C ASP A 7 -9.74 -14.09 -0.64
N ASP A 8 -10.18 -15.25 -0.14
CA ASP A 8 -11.37 -15.34 0.72
C ASP A 8 -11.21 -14.52 1.99
N THR A 9 -10.03 -14.58 2.61
CA THR A 9 -9.72 -13.82 3.82
C THR A 9 -9.74 -12.31 3.56
N ALA A 10 -9.16 -11.86 2.44
CA ALA A 10 -9.18 -10.45 2.04
C ALA A 10 -10.61 -9.99 1.73
N PHE A 11 -11.38 -10.77 0.96
CA PHE A 11 -12.77 -10.47 0.64
C PHE A 11 -13.65 -10.39 1.89
N ASN A 12 -13.56 -11.38 2.79
CA ASN A 12 -14.31 -11.40 4.04
C ASN A 12 -13.96 -10.21 4.94
N SER A 13 -12.71 -9.76 4.93
CA SER A 13 -12.29 -8.57 5.67
C SER A 13 -12.91 -7.30 5.10
N ILE A 14 -12.90 -7.13 3.78
CA ILE A 14 -13.50 -5.97 3.10
C ILE A 14 -15.03 -5.98 3.23
N MET A 15 -15.68 -7.14 3.20
CA MET A 15 -17.13 -7.23 3.38
C MET A 15 -17.60 -6.95 4.81
N LYS A 16 -16.72 -7.09 5.81
CA LYS A 16 -16.99 -6.65 7.19
C LYS A 16 -16.81 -5.14 7.37
N CYS A 17 -16.10 -4.48 6.47
CA CYS A 17 -15.94 -3.03 6.46
C CYS A 17 -17.21 -2.32 5.96
N ASP A 18 -17.35 -1.05 6.33
CA ASP A 18 -18.47 -0.20 5.93
C ASP A 18 -18.53 -0.04 4.40
N VAL A 19 -19.74 0.07 3.83
CA VAL A 19 -19.96 0.04 2.38
C VAL A 19 -19.24 1.18 1.65
N ASP A 20 -19.09 2.32 2.31
CA ASP A 20 -18.46 3.52 1.74
C ASP A 20 -16.95 3.33 1.54
N ILE A 21 -16.27 2.60 2.43
CA ILE A 21 -14.82 2.39 2.35
C ILE A 21 -14.41 1.19 1.48
N ARG A 22 -15.35 0.30 1.13
CA ARG A 22 -15.02 -0.90 0.32
C ARG A 22 -14.39 -0.53 -1.02
N LYS A 23 -14.89 0.53 -1.64
CA LYS A 23 -14.39 1.04 -2.92
C LYS A 23 -12.91 1.45 -2.81
N ASP A 24 -12.56 2.15 -1.74
CA ASP A 24 -11.20 2.63 -1.49
C ASP A 24 -10.24 1.49 -1.11
N LEU A 25 -10.74 0.48 -0.39
CA LEU A 25 -9.96 -0.70 -0.01
C LEU A 25 -9.57 -1.54 -1.24
N TYR A 26 -10.52 -1.78 -2.16
CA TYR A 26 -10.20 -2.47 -3.42
C TYR A 26 -9.30 -1.63 -4.34
N GLY A 27 -9.39 -0.29 -4.25
CA GLY A 27 -8.59 0.63 -5.04
C GLY A 27 -7.15 0.84 -4.56
N ASN A 28 -6.77 0.32 -3.39
CA ASN A 28 -5.45 0.56 -2.80
C ASN A 28 -4.89 -0.69 -2.12
N VAL A 29 -4.76 -1.80 -2.85
CA VAL A 29 -4.15 -3.03 -2.32
C VAL A 29 -2.64 -2.99 -2.56
N VAL A 30 -1.85 -3.01 -1.49
CA VAL A 30 -0.38 -3.00 -1.57
C VAL A 30 0.17 -4.32 -1.06
N LEU A 31 1.03 -4.96 -1.86
CA LEU A 31 1.74 -6.17 -1.45
C LEU A 31 3.06 -5.81 -0.76
N SER A 32 3.19 -6.20 0.50
CA SER A 32 4.39 -6.01 1.32
C SER A 32 4.95 -7.33 1.83
N GLY A 33 6.23 -7.35 2.19
CA GLY A 33 6.90 -8.53 2.78
C GLY A 33 7.66 -9.40 1.77
N GLY A 34 8.49 -10.31 2.29
CA GLY A 34 9.35 -11.17 1.47
C GLY A 34 8.60 -12.31 0.77
N THR A 35 7.52 -12.83 1.37
CA THR A 35 6.73 -13.92 0.80
C THR A 35 5.92 -13.51 -0.42
N THR A 36 5.63 -12.21 -0.55
CA THR A 36 4.99 -11.66 -1.75
C THR A 36 5.98 -11.42 -2.89
N MET A 37 7.28 -11.73 -2.74
CA MET A 37 8.27 -11.61 -3.84
C MET A 37 8.21 -12.76 -4.87
N PHE A 38 7.36 -13.77 -4.65
CA PHE A 38 7.22 -14.87 -5.60
C PHE A 38 6.70 -14.36 -6.95
N PRO A 39 7.28 -14.77 -8.10
CA PRO A 39 6.81 -14.33 -9.41
C PRO A 39 5.35 -14.76 -9.64
N GLY A 40 4.52 -13.87 -10.20
CA GLY A 40 3.11 -14.14 -10.49
C GLY A 40 2.14 -14.06 -9.30
N ILE A 41 2.62 -13.78 -8.08
CA ILE A 41 1.71 -13.61 -6.93
C ILE A 41 0.84 -12.36 -7.04
N ALA A 42 1.37 -11.28 -7.65
CA ALA A 42 0.63 -10.06 -7.90
C ALA A 42 -0.52 -10.30 -8.88
N ASP A 43 -0.23 -10.98 -10.00
CA ASP A 43 -1.23 -11.37 -11.00
C ASP A 43 -2.29 -12.31 -10.43
N ARG A 44 -1.86 -13.30 -9.64
CA ARG A 44 -2.77 -14.23 -8.96
C ARG A 44 -3.71 -13.48 -8.02
N MET A 45 -3.16 -12.58 -7.19
CA MET A 45 -3.96 -11.79 -6.25
C MET A 45 -4.93 -10.86 -6.97
N TYR A 46 -4.49 -10.20 -8.04
CA TYR A 46 -5.34 -9.36 -8.87
C TYR A 46 -6.51 -10.16 -9.48
N LYS A 47 -6.21 -11.34 -10.05
CA LYS A 47 -7.23 -12.21 -10.65
C LYS A 47 -8.25 -12.68 -9.61
N GLU A 48 -7.80 -13.09 -8.44
CA GLU A 48 -8.66 -13.56 -7.35
C GLU A 48 -9.55 -12.43 -6.82
N ILE A 49 -8.99 -11.24 -6.55
CA ILE A 49 -9.76 -10.07 -6.11
C ILE A 49 -10.80 -9.68 -7.17
N THR A 50 -10.41 -9.71 -8.45
CA THR A 50 -11.31 -9.36 -9.56
C THR A 50 -12.47 -10.34 -9.70
N ALA A 51 -12.25 -11.64 -9.43
CA ALA A 51 -13.29 -12.65 -9.47
C ALA A 51 -14.33 -12.46 -8.34
N HIS A 52 -13.90 -11.97 -7.17
CA HIS A 52 -14.76 -11.71 -6.02
C HIS A 52 -15.38 -10.30 -6.02
N ALA A 53 -14.78 -9.33 -6.72
CA ALA A 53 -15.25 -7.96 -6.75
C ALA A 53 -16.58 -7.82 -7.52
N PRO A 54 -17.53 -6.99 -7.04
CA PRO A 54 -18.79 -6.75 -7.74
C PRO A 54 -18.55 -6.07 -9.09
N SER A 55 -19.31 -6.48 -10.12
CA SER A 55 -19.18 -6.07 -11.53
C SER A 55 -19.36 -4.56 -11.82
N SER A 56 -19.54 -3.73 -10.79
CA SER A 56 -19.54 -2.27 -10.85
C SER A 56 -18.15 -1.64 -10.79
N MET A 57 -17.09 -2.43 -10.58
CA MET A 57 -15.71 -1.95 -10.44
C MET A 57 -14.92 -2.16 -11.74
N LYS A 58 -14.27 -1.12 -12.26
CA LYS A 58 -13.30 -1.29 -13.39
C LYS A 58 -12.02 -1.90 -12.82
N VAL A 59 -11.22 -2.54 -13.66
CA VAL A 59 -10.06 -3.28 -13.20
C VAL A 59 -8.86 -2.82 -14.01
N ILE A 60 -7.84 -2.25 -13.36
CA ILE A 60 -6.58 -1.83 -14.00
C ILE A 60 -5.43 -2.53 -13.31
N VAL A 61 -4.67 -3.30 -14.07
CA VAL A 61 -3.36 -3.78 -13.64
C VAL A 61 -2.38 -2.65 -13.84
N ASP A 62 -2.09 -1.90 -12.77
CA ASP A 62 -0.88 -1.09 -12.75
C ASP A 62 0.26 -2.01 -12.32
N ASP A 63 0.87 -2.68 -13.30
CA ASP A 63 2.12 -3.40 -13.09
C ASP A 63 3.21 -2.38 -12.71
N ILE A 64 3.34 -2.09 -11.41
CA ILE A 64 4.62 -1.64 -10.85
C ILE A 64 5.53 -2.86 -10.70
N VAL A 65 5.61 -3.69 -11.75
CA VAL A 65 6.75 -4.56 -11.95
C VAL A 65 7.86 -3.62 -12.36
N CYS A 66 8.91 -3.51 -11.54
CA CYS A 66 10.18 -2.99 -12.02
C CYS A 66 10.45 -3.64 -13.37
N ALA A 67 10.68 -2.81 -14.39
CA ALA A 67 11.24 -3.24 -15.65
C ALA A 67 12.13 -4.47 -15.45
N ASP A 68 11.79 -5.57 -16.15
CA ASP A 68 12.66 -6.73 -16.28
C ASP A 68 14.09 -6.20 -16.49
N HIS A 69 15.01 -6.67 -15.65
CA HIS A 69 16.43 -6.31 -15.69
C HIS A 69 17.10 -7.05 -16.85
N ARG A 70 16.50 -6.95 -18.04
CA ARG A 70 17.04 -7.36 -19.34
C ARG A 70 16.77 -6.21 -20.30
N HIS A 71 17.60 -5.19 -20.18
CA HIS A 71 18.27 -4.43 -21.23
C HIS A 71 18.92 -3.25 -20.51
N GLY A 72 20.25 -3.30 -20.40
CA GLY A 72 21.01 -2.30 -19.67
C GLY A 72 20.94 -0.93 -20.34
N SER A 73 20.78 0.12 -19.53
CA SER A 73 21.63 1.30 -19.60
C SER A 73 21.42 2.20 -18.38
N ILE A 74 22.47 2.32 -17.60
CA ILE A 74 22.78 3.39 -16.66
C ILE A 74 22.32 4.77 -17.14
N ALA A 75 21.45 5.42 -16.39
CA ALA A 75 21.29 6.88 -16.42
C ALA A 75 20.93 7.38 -15.02
N LEU A 76 21.98 7.56 -14.21
CA LEU A 76 22.00 8.46 -13.08
C LEU A 76 21.64 9.87 -13.59
N HIS A 77 20.51 10.42 -13.19
CA HIS A 77 20.43 11.86 -13.00
C HIS A 77 19.35 12.23 -11.98
N MET A 78 19.80 12.34 -10.74
CA MET A 78 19.10 12.97 -9.64
C MET A 78 19.14 14.49 -9.86
N GLN A 79 18.04 15.10 -10.34
CA GLN A 79 17.76 16.50 -10.06
C GLN A 79 16.31 16.67 -9.60
N PHE A 80 16.21 17.30 -8.43
CA PHE A 80 15.01 17.89 -7.87
C PHE A 80 14.49 19.04 -8.76
N ALA A 81 13.17 19.26 -8.63
CA ALA A 81 12.44 20.51 -8.81
C ALA A 81 11.86 20.87 -10.20
N ASP A 82 10.56 21.18 -10.13
CA ASP A 82 9.70 22.02 -10.97
C ASP A 82 9.05 21.47 -12.26
N MET A 83 7.73 21.23 -12.08
CA MET A 83 6.67 21.95 -12.80
C MET A 83 6.55 21.67 -14.31
N PHE A 84 5.67 20.73 -14.68
CA PHE A 84 4.64 21.04 -15.69
C PHE A 84 3.41 20.12 -15.53
N ILE A 85 2.32 20.77 -15.15
CA ILE A 85 0.94 20.29 -15.10
C ILE A 85 0.36 20.28 -16.54
N VAL A 86 -0.68 19.45 -16.75
CA VAL A 86 -1.57 19.35 -17.93
C VAL A 86 -1.20 18.34 -19.01
N ALA A 87 -1.49 17.07 -18.75
CA ALA A 87 -2.06 16.16 -19.76
C ALA A 87 -3.49 15.78 -19.33
N LEU A 88 -4.43 16.66 -19.68
CA LEU A 88 -5.90 16.48 -19.79
C LEU A 88 -6.66 15.76 -18.64
N PRO A 89 -7.27 16.51 -17.70
CA PRO A 89 -8.08 15.97 -16.60
C PRO A 89 -9.59 15.85 -16.89
N SER A 90 -10.03 15.58 -18.13
CA SER A 90 -11.48 15.66 -18.47
C SER A 90 -12.21 14.34 -18.76
N VAL A 91 -11.58 13.15 -18.70
CA VAL A 91 -12.30 11.84 -18.81
C VAL A 91 -11.68 10.75 -17.93
N TRP A 92 -11.03 11.09 -16.81
CA TRP A 92 -10.82 10.11 -15.73
C TRP A 92 -12.03 10.19 -14.78
N THR A 93 -13.15 9.65 -15.25
CA THR A 93 -14.29 9.36 -14.38
C THR A 93 -13.79 8.58 -13.17
N ALA A 94 -14.20 9.02 -11.98
CA ALA A 94 -14.04 8.38 -10.68
C ALA A 94 -14.73 7.00 -10.64
N VAL A 95 -14.30 6.08 -11.49
CA VAL A 95 -14.68 4.69 -11.42
C VAL A 95 -13.70 4.04 -10.46
N PRO A 96 -14.17 3.40 -9.38
CA PRO A 96 -13.28 2.63 -8.52
C PRO A 96 -12.61 1.55 -9.38
N GLN A 97 -11.29 1.58 -9.42
CA GLN A 97 -10.47 0.61 -10.15
C GLN A 97 -9.89 -0.34 -9.10
N VAL A 98 -9.96 -1.67 -9.28
CA VAL A 98 -9.11 -2.56 -8.46
C VAL A 98 -7.66 -2.28 -8.82
N LYS A 99 -6.83 -1.91 -7.84
CA LYS A 99 -5.40 -1.64 -8.06
C LYS A 99 -4.57 -2.42 -7.06
N VAL A 100 -3.75 -3.34 -7.58
CA VAL A 100 -2.78 -4.12 -6.80
C VAL A 100 -1.38 -3.59 -7.12
N VAL A 101 -0.73 -3.00 -6.12
CA VAL A 101 0.60 -2.39 -6.24
C VAL A 101 1.63 -3.32 -5.61
N ALA A 102 2.61 -3.76 -6.41
CA ALA A 102 3.64 -4.70 -6.00
C ALA A 102 5.05 -4.15 -6.26
N PRO A 103 5.54 -3.19 -5.44
CA PRO A 103 6.82 -2.56 -5.72
C PRO A 103 7.98 -3.56 -5.66
N PRO A 104 9.07 -3.32 -6.41
CA PRO A 104 10.27 -4.17 -6.41
C PRO A 104 10.94 -4.28 -5.04
N GLU A 105 10.95 -3.20 -4.28
CA GLU A 105 11.59 -3.10 -2.96
C GLU A 105 10.65 -3.49 -1.82
N ARG A 106 9.54 -4.20 -2.11
CA ARG A 106 8.49 -4.52 -1.13
C ARG A 106 8.96 -5.32 0.09
N LYS A 107 10.13 -5.98 0.02
CA LYS A 107 10.80 -6.63 1.16
C LYS A 107 11.09 -5.66 2.30
N TYR A 108 11.46 -4.43 1.97
CA TYR A 108 11.83 -3.40 2.94
C TYR A 108 10.76 -2.31 3.06
N SER A 109 9.62 -2.42 2.36
CA SER A 109 8.53 -1.43 2.39
C SER A 109 8.11 -1.01 3.80
N VAL A 110 8.02 -1.96 4.74
CA VAL A 110 7.70 -1.69 6.14
C VAL A 110 8.79 -0.86 6.83
N TRP A 111 10.06 -1.16 6.57
CA TRP A 111 11.20 -0.43 7.14
C TRP A 111 11.38 0.95 6.52
N ILE A 112 11.17 1.08 5.21
CA ILE A 112 11.19 2.35 4.49
C ILE A 112 10.04 3.25 4.98
N GLY A 113 8.83 2.70 5.10
CA GLY A 113 7.70 3.42 5.68
C GLY A 113 7.98 3.90 7.10
N GLY A 114 8.58 3.03 7.93
CA GLY A 114 8.99 3.37 9.29
C GLY A 114 10.07 4.47 9.36
N SER A 115 11.10 4.42 8.50
CA SER A 115 12.16 5.43 8.50
C SER A 115 11.69 6.80 8.01
N ILE A 116 10.82 6.83 7.00
CA ILE A 116 10.16 8.06 6.54
C ILE A 116 9.33 8.65 7.67
N LEU A 117 8.45 7.84 8.26
CA LEU A 117 7.53 8.28 9.31
C LEU A 117 8.28 8.76 10.57
N ALA A 118 9.34 8.06 10.98
CA ALA A 118 10.22 8.46 12.08
C ALA A 118 10.97 9.79 11.84
N SER A 119 11.23 10.12 10.57
CA SER A 119 11.95 11.33 10.17
C SER A 119 11.02 12.56 10.01
N LEU A 120 9.69 12.37 10.04
CA LEU A 120 8.74 13.48 9.96
C LEU A 120 8.81 14.33 11.23
N SER A 121 8.92 15.64 11.08
CA SER A 121 8.90 16.59 12.21
C SER A 121 7.58 16.53 13.00
N THR A 122 6.46 16.25 12.33
CA THR A 122 5.16 16.02 12.97
C THR A 122 5.14 14.77 13.85
N PHE A 123 5.91 13.75 13.50
CA PHE A 123 5.99 12.52 14.28
C PHE A 123 6.83 12.68 15.56
N GLN A 124 7.69 13.70 15.63
CA GLN A 124 8.45 14.01 16.85
C GLN A 124 7.53 14.35 18.03
N GLN A 125 6.37 14.93 17.78
CA GLN A 125 5.35 15.23 18.82
C GLN A 125 4.71 13.96 19.40
N MET A 126 4.76 12.86 18.65
CA MET A 126 4.22 11.56 19.04
C MET A 126 5.23 10.70 19.82
N TRP A 127 6.48 11.16 19.94
CA TRP A 127 7.48 10.44 20.72
C TRP A 127 7.10 10.41 22.19
N ILE A 128 7.41 9.29 22.85
CA ILE A 128 7.26 9.12 24.29
C ILE A 128 8.64 9.39 24.89
N ALA A 129 8.80 10.55 25.55
CA ALA A 129 10.02 10.84 26.28
C ALA A 129 10.09 9.98 27.54
N LYS A 130 11.32 9.72 28.03
CA LYS A 130 11.53 8.94 29.24
C LYS A 130 10.76 9.49 30.44
N SER A 131 10.79 10.81 30.64
CA SER A 131 10.05 11.46 31.73
C SER A 131 8.54 11.25 31.63
N GLU A 132 7.98 11.33 30.42
CA GLU A 132 6.54 11.08 30.21
C GLU A 132 6.16 9.62 30.52
N TYR A 133 7.04 8.67 30.20
CA TYR A 133 6.86 7.26 30.54
C TYR A 133 6.97 7.02 32.05
N ASP A 134 7.92 7.65 32.73
CA ASP A 134 8.10 7.50 34.17
C ASP A 134 6.90 8.08 34.95
N GLU A 135 6.24 9.14 34.45
CA GLU A 135 5.07 9.77 35.06
C GLU A 135 3.75 9.04 34.78
N SER A 136 3.51 8.63 33.53
CA SER A 136 2.25 8.01 33.10
C SER A 136 2.26 6.48 33.11
N GLY A 137 3.45 5.90 33.29
CA GLY A 137 3.69 4.46 33.20
C GLY A 137 3.43 3.89 31.80
N PRO A 138 3.31 2.55 31.69
CA PRO A 138 3.14 1.85 30.40
C PRO A 138 1.87 2.25 29.62
N SER A 139 0.88 2.83 30.31
CA SER A 139 -0.41 3.21 29.72
C SER A 139 -0.31 4.32 28.66
N ILE A 140 0.79 5.10 28.69
CA ILE A 140 1.03 6.17 27.73
C ILE A 140 1.12 5.69 26.29
N VAL A 141 1.54 4.42 26.07
CA VAL A 141 1.63 3.81 24.74
C VAL A 141 0.26 3.79 24.06
N HIS A 142 -0.81 3.46 24.79
CA HIS A 142 -2.16 3.44 24.22
C HIS A 142 -2.74 4.83 23.92
N ARG A 143 -2.13 5.89 24.45
CA ARG A 143 -2.55 7.28 24.17
C ARG A 143 -1.81 7.88 22.99
N LYS A 144 -0.53 7.56 22.82
CA LYS A 144 0.33 8.13 21.77
C LYS A 144 0.52 7.21 20.56
N CYS A 145 0.32 5.90 20.68
CA CYS A 145 0.42 4.98 19.55
C CYS A 145 -0.98 4.51 19.13
N PHE A 146 -1.31 4.69 17.86
CA PHE A 146 -2.53 4.17 17.20
C PHE A 146 -2.35 2.71 16.78
#